data_AF-A0A353T6L0-F1
#
_entry.id   AF-A0A353T6L0-F1
#
_cell.length_a   1.000
_cell.length_b   1.000
_cell.length_c   1.000
_cell.angle_alpha   90.00
_cell.angle_beta   90.00
_cell.angle_gamma   90.00
#
_symmetry.space_group_name_H-M   'P 1'
#
loop_
_entity.id
_entity.type
_entity.pdbx_description
1 polymer ?
#
loop_
_entity_poly.entity_id
_entity_poly.type
_entity_poly.pdbx_seq_one_letter_code
_entity_poly.pdbx_strand_id
1 'polypeptide(L)'
;MNNSRRKDIFTTGQVAHICKVAPRTVTKWFDTGQLRGYRIPGGRDRRIPVSELLRFMKIHNIPTDGLELDKIRILIIDSDWQIAETLAEALRKNPSFNVETANSGFDAGLIAQKLEPHVIFISLLASDIDADHICKNVRNNPDISTTKVVALAEGLKPNETQAIIAKGYDFCVTNPTDISEITKIINQAIAII
;
A
#
# COMPACT_ATOMS: atom_id res chain seq x y z
N MET A 1 -16.69 10.60 11.07
CA MET A 1 -15.50 11.00 11.84
C MET A 1 -14.92 9.77 12.54
N ASN A 2 -13.95 9.10 11.95
CA ASN A 2 -13.05 8.22 12.69
C ASN A 2 -11.64 8.42 12.13
N ASN A 3 -10.91 9.30 12.81
CA ASN A 3 -9.52 9.60 12.56
C ASN A 3 -8.69 8.40 13.07
N SER A 4 -8.57 7.35 12.27
CA SER A 4 -7.62 6.26 12.52
C SER A 4 -6.21 6.77 12.26
N ARG A 5 -5.69 7.58 13.19
CA ARG A 5 -4.28 7.95 13.23
C ARG A 5 -3.46 6.67 13.29
N ARG A 6 -2.60 6.50 12.28
CA ARG A 6 -1.46 5.57 12.25
C ARG A 6 -0.89 5.41 13.66
N LYS A 7 -1.04 4.23 14.25
CA LYS A 7 -0.38 3.91 15.52
C LYS A 7 1.00 3.34 15.20
N ASP A 8 1.96 4.24 15.03
CA ASP A 8 3.36 3.88 14.76
C ASP A 8 4.05 3.22 15.98
N ILE A 9 3.39 3.24 17.14
CA ILE A 9 3.92 2.77 18.42
C ILE A 9 2.87 1.93 19.16
N PHE A 10 3.28 0.73 19.59
CA PHE A 10 2.48 -0.22 20.34
C PHE A 10 2.95 -0.34 21.79
N THR A 11 2.01 -0.66 22.68
CA THR A 11 2.29 -1.10 24.05
C THR A 11 2.48 -2.61 24.10
N THR A 12 3.08 -3.14 25.17
CA THR A 12 3.24 -4.59 25.36
C THR A 12 1.91 -5.33 25.36
N GLY A 13 0.83 -4.73 25.88
CA GLY A 13 -0.51 -5.32 25.86
C GLY A 13 -1.09 -5.43 24.45
N GLN A 14 -0.88 -4.40 23.62
CA GLN A 14 -1.33 -4.44 22.22
C GLN A 14 -0.53 -5.47 21.41
N VAL A 15 0.79 -5.53 21.59
CA VAL A 15 1.63 -6.55 20.95
C VAL A 15 1.24 -7.96 21.38
N ALA A 16 0.89 -8.15 22.66
CA ALA A 16 0.43 -9.44 23.17
C ALA A 16 -0.86 -9.91 22.47
N HIS A 17 -1.79 -8.98 22.25
CA HIS A 17 -3.01 -9.24 21.50
C HIS A 17 -2.73 -9.60 20.04
N ILE A 18 -1.89 -8.82 19.36
CA ILE A 18 -1.46 -9.02 17.97
C ILE A 18 -0.82 -10.40 17.78
N CYS A 19 0.16 -10.74 18.62
CA CYS A 19 0.90 -11.99 18.51
C CYS A 19 0.16 -13.17 19.15
N LYS A 20 -1.05 -12.96 19.69
CA LYS A 20 -1.85 -13.98 20.41
C LYS A 20 -1.07 -14.69 21.53
N VAL A 21 -0.32 -13.93 22.32
CA VAL A 21 0.48 -14.42 23.46
C VAL A 21 0.12 -13.70 24.75
N ALA A 22 0.57 -14.22 25.89
CA ALA A 22 0.43 -13.53 27.16
C ALA A 22 1.30 -12.24 27.23
N PRO A 23 0.83 -11.15 27.87
CA PRO A 23 1.62 -9.91 28.03
C PRO A 23 2.98 -10.09 28.71
N ARG A 24 3.10 -11.11 29.58
CA ARG A 24 4.39 -11.48 30.21
C ARG A 24 5.42 -11.96 29.18
N THR A 25 4.98 -12.65 28.14
CA THR A 25 5.84 -13.15 27.06
C THR A 25 6.44 -11.98 26.28
N VAL A 26 5.62 -10.99 25.91
CA VAL A 26 6.09 -9.77 25.24
C VAL A 26 7.04 -8.96 26.12
N THR A 27 6.74 -8.88 27.42
CA THR A 27 7.62 -8.21 28.39
C THR A 27 8.98 -8.89 28.43
N LYS A 28 9.01 -10.23 28.45
CA LYS A 28 10.26 -11.01 28.36
C LYS A 28 11.01 -10.74 27.07
N TRP A 29 10.35 -10.78 25.91
CA TRP A 29 10.99 -10.48 24.61
C TRP A 29 11.62 -9.08 24.58
N PHE A 30 10.96 -8.10 25.19
CA PHE A 30 11.49 -6.73 25.27
C PHE A 30 12.68 -6.65 26.22
N ASP A 31 12.56 -7.19 27.43
CA ASP A 31 13.59 -7.08 28.47
C ASP A 31 14.84 -7.89 28.12
N THR A 32 14.72 -8.96 27.31
CA THR A 32 15.85 -9.71 26.75
C THR A 32 16.43 -9.09 25.49
N GLY A 33 15.85 -8.00 24.98
CA GLY A 33 16.30 -7.29 23.78
C GLY A 33 15.94 -7.96 22.45
N GLN A 34 15.17 -9.05 22.46
CA GLN A 34 14.70 -9.71 21.24
C GLN A 34 13.72 -8.81 20.47
N LEU A 35 12.78 -8.17 21.20
CA LEU A 35 11.86 -7.18 20.68
C LEU A 35 12.34 -5.77 21.08
N ARG A 36 12.81 -4.99 20.12
CA ARG A 36 13.36 -3.67 20.39
C ARG A 36 12.27 -2.63 20.59
N GLY A 37 12.60 -1.61 21.36
CA GLY A 37 11.80 -0.41 21.57
C GLY A 37 12.41 0.42 22.69
N TYR A 38 11.64 1.33 23.26
CA TYR A 38 12.12 2.24 24.29
C TYR A 38 11.18 2.29 25.49
N ARG A 39 11.69 2.78 26.61
CA ARG A 39 10.88 3.11 27.79
C ARG A 39 10.59 4.59 27.81
N ILE A 40 9.42 4.97 28.31
CA ILE A 40 9.09 6.38 28.50
C ILE A 40 9.95 6.94 29.66
N PRO A 41 10.62 8.10 29.48
CA PRO A 41 11.32 8.77 30.57
C PRO A 41 10.41 9.00 31.78
N GLY A 42 10.87 8.62 32.97
CA GLY A 42 10.09 8.75 34.21
C GLY A 42 9.00 7.67 34.44
N GLY A 43 8.86 6.70 33.53
CA GLY A 43 7.89 5.60 33.64
C GLY A 43 8.52 4.21 33.47
N ARG A 44 7.75 3.16 33.79
CA ARG A 44 8.12 1.75 33.51
C ARG A 44 7.56 1.23 32.19
N ASP A 45 6.73 2.04 31.55
CA ASP A 45 6.00 1.73 30.34
C ASP A 45 6.93 1.55 29.14
N ARG A 46 6.70 0.46 28.40
CA ARG A 46 7.43 0.12 27.18
C ARG A 46 6.65 0.58 25.96
N ARG A 47 7.36 1.02 24.93
CA ARG A 47 6.84 1.46 23.63
C ARG A 47 7.64 0.76 22.54
N ILE A 48 6.91 0.07 21.66
CA ILE A 48 7.44 -0.80 20.62
C ILE A 48 7.05 -0.18 19.27
N PRO A 49 8.01 0.36 18.50
CA PRO A 49 7.73 0.84 17.16
C PRO A 49 7.21 -0.26 16.25
N VAL A 50 6.32 0.08 15.33
CA VAL A 50 5.72 -0.87 14.38
C VAL A 50 6.78 -1.59 13.52
N SER A 51 7.83 -0.88 13.12
CA SER A 51 8.95 -1.43 12.33
C SER A 51 9.71 -2.52 13.09
N GLU A 52 9.94 -2.33 14.39
CA GLU A 52 10.62 -3.31 15.25
C GLU A 52 9.74 -4.53 15.53
N LEU A 53 8.44 -4.32 15.72
CA LEU A 53 7.48 -5.40 15.88
C LEU A 53 7.40 -6.26 14.61
N LEU A 54 7.27 -5.63 13.44
CA LEU A 54 7.28 -6.30 12.14
C LEU A 54 8.54 -7.12 11.93
N ARG A 55 9.71 -6.52 12.20
CA ARG A 55 11.00 -7.20 12.09
C ARG A 55 11.04 -8.44 12.98
N PHE A 56 10.62 -8.30 14.24
CA PHE A 56 10.57 -9.40 15.20
C PHE A 56 9.63 -10.53 14.72
N MET A 57 8.42 -10.20 14.28
CA MET A 57 7.44 -11.19 13.84
C MET A 57 7.92 -11.96 12.60
N LYS A 58 8.55 -11.28 11.63
CA LYS A 58 9.16 -11.94 10.46
C LYS A 58 10.29 -12.89 10.84
N ILE A 59 11.20 -12.48 11.74
CA ILE A 59 12.33 -13.31 12.19
C ILE A 59 11.85 -14.57 12.93
N HIS A 60 10.77 -14.44 13.70
CA HIS A 60 10.24 -15.52 14.53
C HIS A 60 9.06 -16.29 13.88
N ASN A 61 8.78 -16.05 12.59
CA ASN A 61 7.66 -16.67 11.85
C ASN A 61 6.29 -16.51 12.55
N ILE A 62 6.06 -15.37 13.19
CA ILE A 62 4.78 -15.04 13.82
C ILE A 62 3.86 -14.44 12.74
N PRO A 63 2.62 -14.94 12.55
CA PRO A 63 1.68 -14.38 11.58
C PRO A 63 1.42 -12.90 11.82
N THR A 64 1.59 -12.09 10.78
CA THR A 64 1.37 -10.63 10.82
C THR A 64 -0.09 -10.24 10.61
N ASP A 65 -0.99 -11.21 10.44
CA ASP A 65 -2.40 -10.98 10.10
C ASP A 65 -3.17 -10.21 11.18
N GLY A 66 -2.71 -10.27 12.44
CA GLY A 66 -3.27 -9.51 13.57
C GLY A 66 -2.76 -8.06 13.68
N LEU A 67 -1.74 -7.70 12.90
CA LEU A 67 -1.40 -6.32 12.65
C LEU A 67 -2.24 -5.88 11.46
N GLU A 68 -3.30 -5.12 11.73
CA GLU A 68 -3.86 -4.15 10.78
C GLU A 68 -2.79 -3.06 10.52
N LEU A 69 -1.63 -3.48 9.98
CA LEU A 69 -0.83 -2.61 9.16
C LEU A 69 -1.71 -2.32 7.97
N ASP A 70 -2.03 -1.06 7.76
CA ASP A 70 -2.75 -0.63 6.57
C ASP A 70 -2.07 -1.28 5.37
N LYS A 71 -2.73 -2.31 4.82
CA LYS A 71 -2.29 -2.93 3.58
C LYS A 71 -2.16 -1.80 2.58
N ILE A 72 -1.15 -1.84 1.72
CA ILE A 72 -1.04 -0.87 0.65
C ILE A 72 -2.22 -1.14 -0.27
N ARG A 73 -3.23 -0.28 -0.14
CA ARG A 73 -4.44 -0.24 -0.95
C ARG A 73 -4.09 0.20 -2.36
N ILE A 74 -4.38 -0.68 -3.32
CA ILE A 74 -4.05 -0.52 -4.73
C ILE A 74 -5.35 -0.70 -5.51
N LEU A 75 -5.60 0.19 -6.46
CA LEU A 75 -6.68 0.06 -7.43
C LEU A 75 -6.07 -0.11 -8.83
N ILE A 76 -6.48 -1.13 -9.56
CA ILE A 76 -6.10 -1.34 -10.96
C ILE A 76 -7.30 -1.01 -11.84
N ILE A 77 -7.09 -0.15 -12.84
CA ILE A 77 -8.12 0.30 -13.77
C ILE A 77 -7.73 -0.17 -15.18
N ASP A 78 -8.50 -1.09 -15.74
CA ASP A 78 -8.35 -1.57 -17.13
C ASP A 78 -9.70 -2.07 -17.65
N SER A 79 -10.07 -1.73 -18.89
CA SER A 79 -11.29 -2.25 -19.52
C SER A 79 -11.21 -3.76 -19.79
N ASP A 80 -10.01 -4.33 -19.89
CA ASP A 80 -9.80 -5.77 -19.97
C ASP A 80 -9.73 -6.38 -18.56
N TRP A 81 -10.84 -7.02 -18.16
CA TRP A 81 -10.98 -7.65 -16.85
C TRP A 81 -9.93 -8.76 -16.61
N GLN A 82 -9.53 -9.47 -17.67
CA GLN A 82 -8.64 -10.62 -17.55
C GLN A 82 -7.20 -10.16 -17.30
N ILE A 83 -6.78 -9.09 -17.97
CA ILE A 83 -5.49 -8.43 -17.73
C ILE A 83 -5.45 -7.84 -16.32
N ALA A 84 -6.48 -7.07 -15.93
CA ALA A 84 -6.57 -6.47 -14.60
C ALA A 84 -6.51 -7.52 -13.49
N GLU A 85 -7.30 -8.59 -13.60
CA GLU A 85 -7.40 -9.62 -12.57
C GLU A 85 -6.12 -10.46 -12.48
N THR A 86 -5.47 -10.76 -13.61
CA THR A 86 -4.18 -11.47 -13.62
C THR A 86 -3.12 -10.68 -12.85
N LEU A 87 -3.03 -9.36 -13.07
CA LEU A 87 -2.14 -8.49 -12.33
C LEU A 87 -2.54 -8.41 -10.84
N ALA A 88 -3.84 -8.30 -10.56
CA ALA A 88 -4.35 -8.25 -9.19
C ALA A 88 -4.01 -9.52 -8.41
N GLU A 89 -4.25 -10.71 -8.97
CA GLU A 89 -3.89 -12.00 -8.38
C GLU A 89 -2.39 -12.10 -8.11
N ALA A 90 -1.56 -11.66 -9.06
CA ALA A 90 -0.11 -11.66 -8.89
C ALA A 90 0.34 -10.76 -7.73
N LEU A 91 -0.26 -9.57 -7.59
CA LEU A 91 0.04 -8.64 -6.50
C LEU A 91 -0.52 -9.11 -5.15
N ARG A 92 -1.70 -9.74 -5.13
CA ARG A 92 -2.32 -10.30 -3.91
C ARG A 92 -1.51 -11.44 -3.29
N LYS A 93 -0.56 -12.05 -4.01
CA LYS A 93 0.44 -12.97 -3.43
C LYS A 93 1.30 -12.30 -2.35
N ASN A 94 1.44 -10.97 -2.38
CA ASN A 94 2.05 -10.22 -1.30
C ASN A 94 0.97 -9.85 -0.26
N PRO A 95 1.02 -10.39 0.98
CA PRO A 95 -0.01 -10.13 1.99
C PRO A 95 -0.07 -8.67 2.46
N SER A 96 0.94 -7.87 2.13
CA SER A 96 1.00 -6.44 2.45
C SER A 96 0.14 -5.59 1.53
N PHE A 97 -0.40 -6.15 0.44
CA PHE A 97 -1.19 -5.42 -0.56
C PHE A 97 -2.68 -5.73 -0.40
N ASN A 98 -3.52 -4.72 -0.58
CA ASN A 98 -4.97 -4.86 -0.74
C ASN A 98 -5.31 -4.34 -2.13
N VAL A 99 -5.68 -5.24 -3.04
CA VAL A 99 -5.80 -4.92 -4.47
C VAL A 99 -7.23 -5.11 -4.94
N GLU A 100 -7.83 -4.03 -5.43
CA GLU A 100 -9.13 -4.00 -6.09
C GLU A 100 -8.96 -3.68 -7.57
N THR A 101 -9.93 -4.07 -8.39
CA THR A 101 -9.95 -3.83 -9.84
C THR A 101 -11.20 -3.05 -10.22
N ALA A 102 -11.10 -2.22 -11.26
CA ALA A 102 -12.21 -1.52 -11.88
C ALA A 102 -12.10 -1.64 -13.39
N ASN A 103 -13.21 -1.98 -14.04
CA ASN A 103 -13.30 -2.15 -15.50
C ASN A 103 -13.95 -0.97 -16.22
N SER A 104 -14.34 0.07 -15.48
CA SER A 104 -14.90 1.30 -16.02
C SER A 104 -14.44 2.51 -15.20
N GLY A 105 -14.48 3.70 -15.81
CA GLY A 105 -14.19 4.94 -15.08
C GLY A 105 -15.18 5.24 -13.96
N PHE A 106 -16.43 4.78 -14.09
CA PHE A 106 -17.45 4.94 -13.05
C PHE A 106 -17.16 4.05 -11.84
N ASP A 107 -16.89 2.76 -12.06
CA ASP A 107 -16.53 1.83 -10.99
C ASP A 107 -15.23 2.23 -10.31
N ALA A 108 -14.26 2.72 -11.08
CA ALA A 108 -13.02 3.26 -10.56
C ALA A 108 -13.26 4.39 -9.54
N GLY A 109 -14.16 5.31 -9.84
CA GLY A 109 -14.52 6.40 -8.91
C GLY A 109 -15.16 5.88 -7.63
N LEU A 110 -16.13 4.96 -7.73
CA LEU A 110 -16.83 4.37 -6.58
C LEU A 110 -15.87 3.59 -5.68
N ILE A 111 -15.02 2.76 -6.28
CA ILE A 111 -14.02 1.98 -5.55
C ILE A 111 -12.96 2.89 -4.96
N ALA A 112 -12.46 3.89 -5.70
CA ALA A 112 -11.47 4.82 -5.17
C ALA A 112 -11.98 5.59 -3.94
N GLN A 113 -13.26 5.99 -3.93
CA GLN A 113 -13.85 6.67 -2.78
C GLN A 113 -13.98 5.76 -1.55
N LYS A 114 -14.30 4.48 -1.75
CA LYS A 114 -14.46 3.51 -0.65
C LYS A 114 -13.12 2.97 -0.14
N LEU A 115 -12.20 2.71 -1.05
CA LEU A 115 -10.90 2.09 -0.80
C LEU A 115 -9.86 3.11 -0.35
N GLU A 116 -9.97 4.38 -0.74
CA GLU A 116 -8.94 5.41 -0.53
C GLU A 116 -7.54 4.87 -0.92
N PRO A 117 -7.33 4.50 -2.19
CA PRO A 117 -6.13 3.79 -2.62
C PRO A 117 -4.87 4.65 -2.41
N HIS A 118 -3.77 4.03 -1.99
CA HIS A 118 -2.47 4.69 -1.99
C HIS A 118 -1.91 4.79 -3.41
N VAL A 119 -2.18 3.79 -4.24
CA VAL A 119 -1.72 3.71 -5.63
C VAL A 119 -2.88 3.32 -6.53
N ILE A 120 -3.05 4.05 -7.64
CA ILE A 120 -3.94 3.70 -8.73
C ILE A 120 -3.07 3.37 -9.95
N PHE A 121 -3.23 2.18 -10.50
CA PHE A 121 -2.70 1.81 -11.81
C PHE A 121 -3.79 2.01 -12.86
N ILE A 122 -3.48 2.69 -13.97
CA ILE A 122 -4.42 2.92 -15.06
C ILE A 122 -3.80 2.45 -16.37
N SER A 123 -4.46 1.53 -17.05
CA SER A 123 -4.08 1.10 -18.40
C SER A 123 -4.31 2.21 -19.41
N LEU A 124 -3.26 2.59 -20.14
CA LEU A 124 -3.37 3.54 -21.26
C LEU A 124 -3.88 2.88 -22.54
N LEU A 125 -3.96 1.54 -22.57
CA LEU A 125 -4.52 0.77 -23.69
C LEU A 125 -6.01 0.51 -23.53
N ALA A 126 -6.60 0.87 -22.38
CA ALA A 126 -8.03 0.70 -22.15
C ALA A 126 -8.85 1.58 -23.10
N SER A 127 -9.62 0.97 -23.99
CA SER A 127 -10.35 1.68 -25.06
C SER A 127 -11.54 2.49 -24.55
N ASP A 128 -12.19 2.01 -23.49
CA ASP A 128 -13.44 2.57 -22.97
C ASP A 128 -13.23 3.40 -21.68
N ILE A 129 -11.97 3.69 -21.35
CA ILE A 129 -11.58 4.41 -20.14
C ILE A 129 -10.74 5.61 -20.52
N ASP A 130 -11.22 6.82 -20.21
CA ASP A 130 -10.43 8.04 -20.33
C ASP A 130 -9.46 8.16 -19.14
N ALA A 131 -8.28 7.55 -19.31
CA ALA A 131 -7.24 7.51 -18.30
C ALA A 131 -6.77 8.92 -17.87
N ASP A 132 -6.65 9.85 -18.82
CA ASP A 132 -6.19 11.22 -18.57
C ASP A 132 -7.23 11.98 -17.74
N HIS A 133 -8.52 11.81 -18.03
CA HIS A 133 -9.61 12.39 -17.25
C HIS A 133 -9.66 11.84 -15.82
N ILE A 134 -9.48 10.53 -15.64
CA ILE A 134 -9.40 9.93 -14.29
C ILE A 134 -8.21 10.48 -13.52
N CYS A 135 -7.03 10.56 -14.14
CA CYS A 135 -5.84 11.12 -13.51
C CYS A 135 -6.09 12.56 -13.04
N LYS A 136 -6.69 13.41 -13.88
CA LYS A 136 -7.06 14.79 -13.50
C LYS A 136 -8.06 14.83 -12.35
N ASN A 137 -9.07 13.96 -12.36
CA ASN A 137 -10.07 13.91 -11.29
C ASN A 137 -9.46 13.51 -9.95
N VAL A 138 -8.54 12.54 -9.94
CA VAL A 138 -7.78 12.17 -8.72
C VAL A 138 -6.98 13.37 -8.21
N ARG A 139 -6.32 14.14 -9.08
CA ARG A 139 -5.55 15.33 -8.70
C ARG A 139 -6.39 16.46 -8.15
N ASN A 140 -7.61 16.61 -8.66
CA ASN A 140 -8.53 17.67 -8.25
C ASN A 140 -9.38 17.28 -7.02
N ASN A 141 -9.31 16.03 -6.57
CA ASN A 141 -10.05 15.55 -5.40
C ASN A 141 -9.18 15.63 -4.12
N PRO A 142 -9.52 16.48 -3.14
CA PRO A 142 -8.75 16.61 -1.90
C PRO A 142 -8.62 15.31 -1.10
N ASP A 143 -9.67 14.49 -1.09
CA ASP A 143 -9.76 13.28 -0.26
C ASP A 143 -8.76 12.19 -0.69
N ILE A 144 -8.42 12.16 -1.97
CA ILE A 144 -7.46 11.22 -2.58
C ILE A 144 -6.27 11.93 -3.22
N SER A 145 -6.01 13.18 -2.81
CA SER A 145 -4.92 14.00 -3.37
C SER A 145 -3.53 13.40 -3.14
N THR A 146 -3.37 12.59 -2.08
CA THR A 146 -2.12 11.87 -1.77
C THR A 146 -1.95 10.58 -2.57
N THR A 147 -2.98 10.14 -3.29
CA THR A 147 -2.95 8.92 -4.09
C THR A 147 -1.99 9.08 -5.27
N LYS A 148 -1.12 8.07 -5.44
CA LYS A 148 -0.19 8.01 -6.55
C LYS A 148 -0.86 7.39 -7.77
N VAL A 149 -0.80 8.08 -8.90
CA VAL A 149 -1.40 7.62 -10.15
C VAL A 149 -0.28 7.15 -11.07
N VAL A 150 -0.35 5.89 -11.46
CA VAL A 150 0.67 5.21 -12.26
C VAL A 150 0.06 4.75 -13.57
N ALA A 151 0.66 5.15 -14.68
CA ALA A 151 0.25 4.68 -15.99
C ALA A 151 0.84 3.28 -16.27
N LEU A 152 0.01 2.36 -16.74
CA LEU A 152 0.44 1.12 -17.37
C LEU A 152 0.43 1.34 -18.89
N ALA A 153 1.60 1.37 -19.49
CA ALA A 153 1.79 1.80 -20.87
C ALA A 153 2.76 0.85 -21.59
N GLU A 154 2.25 -0.33 -21.92
CA GLU A 154 3.05 -1.38 -22.55
C GLU A 154 3.70 -0.90 -23.85
N GLY A 155 5.01 -1.11 -23.99
CA GLY A 155 5.74 -0.84 -25.23
C GLY A 155 6.11 0.61 -25.50
N LEU A 156 5.87 1.55 -24.56
CA LEU A 156 6.33 2.94 -24.72
C LEU A 156 7.86 3.07 -24.65
N LYS A 157 8.40 4.00 -25.44
CA LYS A 157 9.80 4.39 -25.43
C LYS A 157 10.09 5.41 -24.31
N PRO A 158 11.35 5.57 -23.87
CA PRO A 158 11.71 6.50 -22.80
C PRO A 158 11.35 7.98 -23.03
N ASN A 159 11.26 8.43 -24.29
CA ASN A 159 10.83 9.78 -24.63
C ASN A 159 9.31 9.97 -24.49
N GLU A 160 8.52 8.91 -24.63
CA GLU A 160 7.06 8.94 -24.51
C GLU A 160 6.62 8.91 -23.04
N THR A 161 7.39 8.25 -22.16
CA THR A 161 7.10 8.24 -20.73
C THR A 161 7.16 9.63 -20.09
N GLN A 162 8.05 10.51 -20.58
CA GLN A 162 8.11 11.91 -20.12
C GLN A 162 6.81 12.69 -20.40
N ALA A 163 6.19 12.43 -21.55
CA ALA A 163 4.91 13.05 -21.89
C ALA A 163 3.79 12.59 -20.97
N ILE A 164 3.81 11.32 -20.53
CA ILE A 164 2.86 10.78 -19.56
C ILE A 164 3.02 11.46 -18.20
N ILE A 165 4.25 11.62 -17.71
CA ILE A 165 4.50 12.35 -16.44
C ILE A 165 4.01 13.80 -16.53
N ALA A 166 4.24 14.48 -17.66
CA ALA A 166 3.77 15.85 -17.88
C ALA A 166 2.23 15.99 -17.85
N LYS A 167 1.47 14.91 -18.06
CA LYS A 167 0.01 14.89 -17.94
C LYS A 167 -0.49 14.77 -16.49
N GLY A 168 0.40 14.54 -15.52
CA GLY A 168 0.07 14.51 -14.09
C GLY A 168 0.16 13.13 -13.42
N TYR A 169 0.63 12.11 -14.15
CA TYR A 169 0.95 10.80 -13.59
C TYR A 169 2.25 10.90 -12.76
N ASP A 170 2.31 10.18 -11.62
CA ASP A 170 3.54 10.14 -10.81
C ASP A 170 4.58 9.20 -11.40
N PHE A 171 4.14 8.08 -12.00
CA PHE A 171 5.00 7.06 -12.56
C PHE A 171 4.40 6.47 -13.84
N CYS A 172 5.24 5.80 -14.62
CA CYS A 172 4.87 5.06 -15.83
C CYS A 172 5.58 3.71 -15.81
N VAL A 173 4.83 2.63 -16.02
CA VAL A 173 5.32 1.25 -16.13
C VAL A 173 5.20 0.82 -17.59
N THR A 174 6.31 0.44 -18.21
CA THR A 174 6.34 0.04 -19.63
C THR A 174 6.23 -1.46 -19.84
N ASN A 175 6.39 -2.25 -18.79
CA ASN A 175 6.18 -3.70 -18.79
C ASN A 175 5.24 -4.12 -17.64
N PRO A 176 3.91 -4.08 -17.84
CA PRO A 176 2.94 -4.37 -16.78
C PRO A 176 2.95 -5.84 -16.32
N THR A 177 3.65 -6.73 -17.02
CA THR A 177 3.80 -8.14 -16.64
C THR A 177 4.96 -8.39 -15.67
N ASP A 178 5.88 -7.43 -15.52
CA ASP A 178 6.98 -7.52 -14.56
C ASP A 178 6.51 -7.09 -13.16
N ILE A 179 6.11 -8.08 -12.36
CA ILE A 179 5.67 -7.87 -10.98
C ILE A 179 6.78 -7.29 -10.09
N SER A 180 8.06 -7.52 -10.41
CA SER A 180 9.19 -6.94 -9.67
C SER A 180 9.26 -5.43 -9.90
N GLU A 181 9.11 -5.00 -11.16
CA GLU A 181 9.05 -3.59 -11.54
C GLU A 181 7.86 -2.90 -10.87
N ILE A 182 6.66 -3.48 -10.96
CA ILE A 182 5.45 -2.93 -10.33
C ILE A 182 5.63 -2.80 -8.81
N THR A 183 6.16 -3.84 -8.16
CA THR A 183 6.41 -3.82 -6.70
C THR A 183 7.40 -2.73 -6.33
N LYS A 184 8.45 -2.50 -7.13
CA LYS A 184 9.40 -1.41 -6.93
C LYS A 184 8.72 -0.06 -7.04
N ILE A 185 7.87 0.15 -8.04
CA ILE A 185 7.12 1.40 -8.22
C ILE A 185 6.16 1.63 -7.05
N ILE A 186 5.43 0.61 -6.59
CA ILE A 186 4.57 0.72 -5.40
C ILE A 186 5.39 1.20 -4.20
N ASN A 187 6.55 0.59 -3.96
CA ASN A 187 7.42 0.96 -2.84
C ASN A 187 7.97 2.39 -2.97
N GLN A 188 8.26 2.85 -4.18
CA GLN A 188 8.68 4.24 -4.44
C GLN A 188 7.52 5.23 -4.26
N ALA A 189 6.32 4.86 -4.70
CA ALA A 189 5.12 5.67 -4.61
C ALA A 189 4.70 5.93 -3.15
N ILE A 190 4.88 4.94 -2.27
CA ILE A 190 4.54 5.03 -0.85
C ILE A 190 5.70 5.54 0.03
N ALA A 191 6.92 5.63 -0.51
CA ALA A 191 8.06 6.13 0.25
C ALA A 191 7.84 7.61 0.58
N ILE A 192 7.68 7.91 1.86
CA ILE A 192 7.51 9.26 2.38
C ILE A 192 8.79 10.06 2.07
N ILE A 193 8.64 11.18 1.36
CA ILE A 193 9.60 12.30 1.38
C ILE A 193 9.33 13.12 2.64
#